data_AF-A0A497MT10-F1
#
_entry.id   AF-A0A497MT10-F1
#
_cell.length_a   1.000
_cell.length_b   1.000
_cell.length_c   1.000
_cell.angle_alpha   90.00
_cell.angle_beta   90.00
_cell.angle_gamma   90.00
#
_symmetry.space_group_name_H-M   'P 1'
#
loop_
_entity.id
_entity.type
_entity.pdbx_description
1 polymer ?
#
loop_
_entity_poly.entity_id
_entity_poly.type
_entity_poly.pdbx_seq_one_letter_code
_entity_poly.pdbx_strand_id
1 'polypeptide(L)'
;ATIGVIAGFGRTEKPFMKAGEKYYLMRAKGRKWPITRGVAMIAALHPHGGGRHQHPGKPTTVSKHSPPGRKVGLIGARQSGRSKRSRGSR
;
A
#
# COMPACT_ATOMS: atom_id res chain seq x y z
N ALA A 1 11.88 -26.45 -13.67
CA ALA A 1 12.00 -25.01 -14.01
C ALA A 1 12.15 -24.89 -15.51
N THR A 2 11.60 -23.84 -16.12
CA THR A 2 11.76 -23.60 -17.56
C THR A 2 12.92 -22.65 -17.79
N ILE A 3 13.77 -22.95 -18.78
CA ILE A 3 14.91 -22.09 -19.14
C ILE A 3 14.37 -20.86 -19.89
N GLY A 4 14.73 -19.66 -19.43
CA GLY A 4 14.38 -18.39 -20.06
C GLY A 4 13.70 -17.38 -19.12
N VAL A 5 13.36 -16.21 -19.66
CA VAL A 5 12.64 -15.14 -18.95
C VAL A 5 11.16 -15.18 -19.36
N ILE A 6 10.26 -14.80 -18.45
CA ILE A 6 8.83 -14.73 -18.74
C ILE A 6 8.57 -13.65 -19.80
N ALA A 7 7.79 -13.98 -20.83
CA ALA A 7 7.38 -13.03 -21.87
C ALA A 7 6.53 -11.87 -21.30
N GLY A 8 6.48 -10.75 -22.02
CA GLY A 8 5.71 -9.55 -21.59
C GLY A 8 6.39 -8.73 -20.48
N PHE A 9 7.70 -8.90 -20.32
CA PHE A 9 8.54 -8.05 -19.47
C PHE A 9 8.46 -6.56 -19.90
N GLY A 10 8.65 -5.62 -18.97
CA GLY A 10 8.59 -4.17 -19.24
C GLY A 10 7.19 -3.53 -19.14
N ARG A 11 6.10 -4.30 -19.03
CA ARG A 11 4.72 -3.76 -18.91
C ARG A 11 4.54 -2.75 -17.76
N THR A 12 5.34 -2.86 -16.70
CA THR A 12 5.29 -1.97 -15.52
C THR A 12 6.06 -0.66 -15.69
N GLU A 13 6.89 -0.53 -16.73
CA GLU A 13 7.69 0.68 -16.98
C GLU A 13 6.83 1.81 -17.54
N LYS A 14 5.79 1.47 -18.34
CA LYS A 14 4.83 2.45 -18.85
C LYS A 14 4.02 3.03 -17.68
N PRO A 15 4.10 4.35 -17.41
CA PRO A 15 3.29 4.98 -16.38
C PRO A 15 1.82 5.07 -16.83
N PHE A 16 0.89 5.02 -15.87
CA PHE A 16 -0.51 5.34 -16.12
C PHE A 16 -0.68 6.87 -16.14
N MET A 17 -1.10 7.41 -17.28
CA MET A 17 -1.33 8.85 -17.42
C MET A 17 -2.74 9.24 -16.97
N LYS A 18 -3.71 8.33 -17.09
CA LYS A 18 -5.12 8.58 -16.75
C LYS A 18 -5.64 7.62 -15.70
N ALA A 19 -6.53 8.11 -14.85
CA ALA A 19 -7.29 7.33 -13.88
C ALA A 19 -8.08 6.17 -14.51
N GLY A 20 -8.69 6.40 -15.68
CA GLY A 20 -9.50 5.40 -16.39
C GLY A 20 -8.72 4.15 -16.82
N GLU A 21 -7.47 4.30 -17.26
CA GLU A 21 -6.62 3.17 -17.64
C GLU A 21 -6.34 2.27 -16.43
N LYS A 22 -6.09 2.87 -15.27
CA LYS A 22 -5.90 2.15 -14.01
C LYS A 22 -7.18 1.47 -13.54
N TYR A 23 -8.33 2.11 -13.72
CA TYR A 23 -9.64 1.52 -13.41
C TYR A 23 -9.86 0.21 -14.16
N TYR A 24 -9.67 0.19 -15.48
CA TYR A 24 -9.84 -1.03 -16.28
C TYR A 24 -8.86 -2.13 -15.89
N LEU A 25 -7.58 -1.79 -15.63
CA LEU A 25 -6.60 -2.76 -15.13
C LEU A 25 -7.01 -3.37 -13.78
N MET A 26 -7.50 -2.56 -12.85
CA MET A 26 -7.89 -3.03 -11.52
C MET A 26 -9.16 -3.87 -11.57
N ARG A 27 -10.14 -3.48 -12.41
CA ARG A 27 -11.36 -4.26 -12.70
C ARG A 27 -11.02 -5.63 -13.29
N ALA A 28 -10.14 -5.68 -14.30
CA ALA A 28 -9.70 -6.94 -14.91
C ALA A 28 -8.99 -7.88 -13.92
N LYS A 29 -8.40 -7.33 -12.85
CA LYS A 29 -7.76 -8.10 -11.77
C LYS A 29 -8.66 -8.36 -10.55
N GLY A 30 -9.92 -7.91 -10.57
CA GLY A 30 -10.83 -8.02 -9.41
C GLY A 30 -10.39 -7.22 -8.18
N ARG A 31 -9.56 -6.18 -8.37
CA ARG A 31 -9.03 -5.36 -7.27
C ARG A 31 -9.86 -4.10 -7.06
N LYS A 32 -10.15 -3.77 -5.79
CA LYS A 32 -10.85 -2.52 -5.43
C LYS A 32 -10.02 -1.29 -5.82
N TRP A 33 -10.63 -0.40 -6.58
CA TRP A 33 -10.07 0.89 -6.98
C TRP A 33 -11.22 1.88 -7.26
N PRO A 34 -11.15 3.16 -6.85
CA PRO A 34 -10.06 3.81 -6.11
C PRO A 34 -9.98 3.41 -4.62
N ILE A 35 -8.84 3.70 -3.98
CA ILE A 35 -8.62 3.43 -2.56
C ILE A 35 -8.56 4.77 -1.81
N THR A 36 -9.48 4.96 -0.87
CA THR A 36 -9.53 6.12 0.02
C THR A 36 -8.50 6.02 1.14
N ARG A 37 -7.82 7.13 1.45
CA ARG A 37 -6.87 7.20 2.56
C ARG A 37 -7.60 7.05 3.89
N GLY A 38 -7.10 6.20 4.79
CA GLY A 38 -7.73 5.98 6.09
C GLY A 38 -7.79 7.22 7.00
N VAL A 39 -6.88 8.17 6.83
CA VAL A 39 -6.89 9.47 7.54
C VAL A 39 -8.03 10.38 7.08
N ALA A 40 -8.53 10.19 5.85
CA ALA A 40 -9.66 10.94 5.34
C ALA A 40 -11.02 10.36 5.79
N MET A 41 -11.01 9.23 6.49
CA MET A 41 -12.22 8.59 7.01
C MET A 41 -12.55 9.11 8.42
N ILE A 42 -13.78 8.88 8.87
CA ILE A 42 -14.19 9.11 10.25
C ILE A 42 -13.58 8.05 11.19
N ALA A 43 -13.51 8.36 12.48
CA ALA A 43 -12.92 7.48 13.51
C ALA A 43 -13.61 6.10 13.60
N ALA A 44 -14.90 6.02 13.29
CA ALA A 44 -15.66 4.77 13.30
C ALA A 44 -15.22 3.78 12.20
N LEU A 45 -14.71 4.28 11.07
CA LEU A 45 -14.37 3.45 9.91
C LEU A 45 -12.90 3.03 9.89
N HIS A 46 -12.00 3.85 10.45
CA HIS A 46 -10.57 3.62 10.33
C HIS A 46 -9.79 4.04 11.58
N PRO A 47 -8.79 3.24 12.05
CA PRO A 47 -7.99 3.59 13.24
C PRO A 47 -7.22 4.91 13.16
N HIS A 48 -6.93 5.38 11.94
CA HIS A 48 -6.28 6.67 11.67
C HIS A 48 -7.26 7.78 11.28
N GLY A 49 -8.57 7.50 11.26
CA GLY A 49 -9.59 8.45 10.87
C GLY A 49 -10.02 9.36 12.02
N GLY A 50 -10.66 10.49 11.66
CA GLY A 50 -11.15 11.49 12.60
C GLY A 50 -10.17 12.64 12.87
N GLY A 51 -10.52 13.46 13.88
CA GLY A 51 -9.76 14.65 14.26
C GLY A 51 -10.10 15.90 13.45
N ARG A 52 -9.70 17.07 13.96
CA ARG A 52 -9.85 18.37 13.28
C ARG A 52 -8.86 18.54 12.12
N HIS A 53 -7.66 17.96 12.27
CA HIS A 53 -6.61 17.98 11.25
C HIS A 53 -6.32 16.56 10.79
N GLN A 54 -6.04 16.38 9.49
CA GLN A 54 -5.73 15.07 8.93
C GLN A 54 -4.33 14.61 9.35
N HIS A 55 -4.26 13.77 10.39
CA HIS A 55 -3.04 13.08 10.79
C HIS A 55 -3.35 11.71 11.40
N PRO A 56 -2.41 10.74 11.38
CA PRO A 56 -2.65 9.42 11.96
C PRO A 56 -2.84 9.41 13.49
N GLY A 57 -2.27 10.41 14.20
CA GLY A 57 -2.39 10.60 15.65
C GLY A 57 -1.63 9.58 16.52
N LYS A 58 -1.31 8.41 15.98
CA LYS A 58 -0.57 7.33 16.61
C LYS A 58 0.51 6.81 15.64
N PRO A 59 1.54 6.11 16.13
CA PRO A 59 2.52 5.47 15.27
C PRO A 59 1.84 4.58 14.22
N THR A 60 2.28 4.69 12.97
CA THR A 60 1.77 3.85 11.87
C THR A 60 2.45 2.48 11.83
N THR A 61 3.49 2.26 12.65
CA THR A 61 4.13 0.96 12.85
C THR A 61 3.34 0.13 13.84
N VAL A 62 2.80 -1.00 13.38
CA VAL A 62 1.88 -1.84 14.16
C VAL A 62 2.44 -3.25 14.32
N SER A 63 2.27 -3.86 15.50
CA SER A 63 2.74 -5.23 15.76
C SER A 63 2.04 -6.25 14.86
N LYS A 64 2.76 -7.30 14.44
CA LYS A 64 2.19 -8.43 13.67
C LYS A 64 1.09 -9.17 14.44
N HIS A 65 1.18 -9.15 15.77
CA HIS A 65 0.22 -9.79 16.70
C HIS A 65 -0.95 -8.87 17.08
N SER A 66 -1.07 -7.69 16.47
CA SER A 66 -2.21 -6.80 16.71
C SER A 66 -3.52 -7.46 16.25
N PRO A 67 -4.65 -7.21 16.95
CA PRO A 67 -5.93 -7.80 16.59
C PRO A 67 -6.41 -7.32 15.21
N PRO A 68 -7.31 -8.10 14.56
CA PRO A 68 -7.98 -7.66 13.33
C PRO A 68 -8.70 -6.32 13.59
N GLY A 69 -8.68 -5.41 12.62
CA GLY A 69 -9.19 -4.05 12.77
C GLY A 69 -8.17 -3.03 13.30
N ARG A 70 -7.25 -3.44 14.19
CA ARG A 70 -6.13 -2.58 14.64
C ARG A 70 -4.86 -2.77 13.81
N LYS A 71 -4.75 -3.88 13.10
CA LYS A 71 -3.65 -4.23 12.19
C LYS A 71 -3.70 -3.42 10.89
N VAL A 72 -3.36 -2.15 10.97
CA VAL A 72 -3.43 -1.18 9.87
C VAL A 72 -2.14 -0.35 9.81
N GLY A 73 -1.69 0.04 8.61
CA GLY A 73 -0.44 0.79 8.41
C GLY A 73 0.77 -0.13 8.14
N LEU A 74 1.92 0.21 8.71
CA LEU A 74 3.18 -0.51 8.56
C LEU A 74 3.24 -1.70 9.53
N ILE A 75 2.65 -2.82 9.12
CA ILE A 75 2.53 -4.03 9.95
C ILE A 75 3.86 -4.77 10.05
N GLY A 76 4.37 -4.97 11.27
CA GLY A 76 5.60 -5.70 11.54
C GLY A 76 6.84 -5.10 10.89
N ALA A 77 6.81 -3.79 10.66
CA ALA A 77 7.89 -3.09 9.98
C ALA A 77 9.17 -3.09 10.82
N ARG A 78 10.26 -3.58 10.22
CA ARG A 78 11.60 -3.59 10.82
C ARG A 78 12.33 -2.24 10.69
N GLN A 79 11.92 -1.46 9.70
CA GLN A 79 12.44 -0.14 9.39
C GLN A 79 11.31 0.70 8.80
N SER A 80 11.27 1.98 9.16
CA SER A 80 10.43 3.01 8.53
C SER A 80 11.29 3.98 7.71
N GLY A 81 10.66 4.72 6.78
CA GLY A 81 11.35 5.66 5.90
C GLY A 81 11.97 5.02 4.65
N ARG A 82 12.52 5.87 3.76
CA ARG A 82 13.14 5.43 2.50
C ARG A 82 14.48 4.74 2.79
N SER A 83 14.66 3.51 2.29
CA SER A 83 15.95 2.81 2.40
C SER A 83 17.01 3.55 1.60
N LYS A 84 18.13 3.89 2.25
CA LYS A 84 19.34 4.43 1.61
C LYS A 84 20.34 3.33 1.22
N ARG A 85 20.14 2.10 1.69
CA ARG A 85 20.99 0.94 1.39
C ARG A 85 20.29 0.05 0.37
N SER A 86 21.02 -0.41 -0.66
CA SER A 86 20.54 -1.49 -1.53
C SER A 86 20.47 -2.76 -0.69
N ARG A 87 19.42 -3.57 -0.86
CA ARG A 87 19.23 -4.80 -0.07
C ARG A 87 20.20 -5.93 -0.45
N GLY A 88 21.25 -5.63 -1.21
CA GLY A 88 22.16 -6.60 -1.84
C GLY A 88 23.64 -6.43 -1.50
N SER A 89 24.02 -5.56 -0.55
CA SER A 89 25.38 -5.59 0.02
C SER A 89 25.38 -6.45 1.30
N ARG A 90 25.37 -7.75 1.11
CA ARG A 90 25.90 -8.72 2.07
C ARG A 90 26.85 -9.62 1.32
#